data_AF-A0A920JR34-F1
#
_entry.id   AF-A0A920JR34-F1
#
_cell.length_a   1.000
_cell.length_b   1.000
_cell.length_c   1.000
_cell.angle_alpha   90.00
_cell.angle_beta   90.00
_cell.angle_gamma   90.00
#
_symmetry.space_group_name_H-M   'P 1'
#
loop_
_entity.id
_entity.type
_entity.pdbx_description
1 polymer ?
#
loop_
_entity_poly.entity_id
_entity_poly.type
_entity_poly.pdbx_seq_one_letter_code
_entity_poly.pdbx_strand_id
1 'polypeptide(L)'
;MIFLRLDFDAFAYLFLGQSFGRFSNTFESHAGPIYYYLIILPFLILPFFTDFLKGLLSSKFRANKLDMFFGIWFLFVLIFFSFSSTKLPHYLIYGLTPAAYFIEKYHLKTTGKSLSVLALIFQLLIWSFLLTTILFSLFS
;
A
#
# COMPACT_ATOMS: atom_id res chain seq x y z
N MET A 1 17.82 -40.25 -13.25
CA MET A 1 17.34 -39.93 -11.89
C MET A 1 18.11 -38.73 -11.33
N ILE A 2 18.09 -37.58 -12.03
CA ILE A 2 18.82 -36.35 -11.63
C ILE A 2 17.87 -35.14 -11.57
N PHE A 3 16.76 -35.15 -12.32
CA PHE A 3 15.77 -34.07 -12.29
C PHE A 3 14.94 -34.00 -10.98
N LEU A 4 14.60 -35.14 -10.36
CA LEU A 4 13.74 -35.16 -9.16
C LEU A 4 14.44 -34.71 -7.84
N ARG A 5 15.78 -34.61 -7.81
CA ARG A 5 16.50 -34.05 -6.64
C ARG A 5 16.66 -32.54 -6.70
N LEU A 6 16.62 -31.96 -7.91
CA LEU A 6 16.65 -30.51 -8.09
C LEU A 6 15.34 -29.87 -7.63
N ASP A 7 14.20 -30.56 -7.76
CA ASP A 7 12.89 -29.95 -7.49
C ASP A 7 12.68 -29.59 -6.02
N PHE A 8 12.92 -30.51 -5.08
CA PHE A 8 12.63 -30.23 -3.66
C PHE A 8 13.64 -29.27 -3.04
N ASP A 9 14.94 -29.42 -3.35
CA ASP A 9 15.97 -28.53 -2.83
C ASP A 9 15.89 -27.14 -3.47
N ALA A 10 15.55 -27.02 -4.77
CA ALA A 10 15.30 -25.73 -5.40
C ALA A 10 13.99 -25.09 -4.92
N PHE A 11 12.94 -25.88 -4.69
CA PHE A 11 11.68 -25.40 -4.08
C PHE A 11 11.91 -24.91 -2.66
N ALA A 12 12.61 -25.69 -1.83
CA ALA A 12 12.99 -25.28 -0.49
C ALA A 12 13.88 -24.03 -0.53
N TYR A 13 14.84 -23.94 -1.44
CA TYR A 13 15.68 -22.75 -1.59
C TYR A 13 14.88 -21.51 -2.02
N LEU A 14 13.95 -21.63 -2.96
CA LEU A 14 13.15 -20.52 -3.47
C LEU A 14 12.05 -20.10 -2.47
N PHE A 15 11.42 -21.07 -1.82
CA PHE A 15 10.33 -20.85 -0.88
C PHE A 15 10.84 -20.49 0.52
N LEU A 16 11.78 -21.26 1.07
CA LEU A 16 12.34 -21.03 2.41
C LEU A 16 13.53 -20.06 2.41
N GLY A 17 14.38 -20.06 1.39
CA GLY A 17 15.54 -19.17 1.33
C GLY A 17 15.19 -17.77 0.79
N GLN A 18 14.59 -17.72 -0.41
CA GLN A 18 14.32 -16.46 -1.10
C GLN A 18 13.01 -15.78 -0.67
N SER A 19 11.95 -16.54 -0.36
CA SER A 19 10.65 -15.98 0.05
C SER A 19 10.55 -15.84 1.58
N PHE A 20 10.63 -16.94 2.32
CA PHE A 20 10.48 -16.94 3.79
C PHE A 20 11.73 -16.46 4.52
N GLY A 21 12.92 -16.77 4.01
CA GLY A 21 14.21 -16.37 4.58
C GLY A 21 14.41 -14.86 4.55
N ARG A 22 13.95 -14.19 3.48
CA ARG A 22 13.92 -12.71 3.41
C ARG A 22 12.79 -12.09 4.24
N PHE A 23 11.78 -12.86 4.60
CA PHE A 23 10.70 -12.44 5.48
C PHE A 23 11.10 -12.54 6.96
N SER A 24 11.82 -13.60 7.33
CA SER A 24 12.11 -13.97 8.73
C SER A 24 13.51 -13.59 9.24
N ASN A 25 14.54 -13.49 8.39
CA ASN A 25 15.87 -13.11 8.84
C ASN A 25 16.08 -11.60 8.69
N THR A 26 16.24 -10.92 9.82
CA THR A 26 16.77 -9.56 9.89
C THR A 26 18.24 -9.59 9.48
N PHE A 27 18.53 -9.26 8.22
CA PHE A 27 19.84 -8.69 7.91
C PHE A 27 19.86 -7.31 8.54
N GLU A 28 20.66 -7.17 9.59
CA GLU A 28 20.86 -5.92 10.30
C GLU A 28 21.09 -4.76 9.31
N SER A 29 20.45 -3.61 9.60
CA SER A 29 20.46 -2.29 8.90
C SER A 29 19.30 -1.90 7.97
N HIS A 30 18.41 -2.81 7.52
CA HIS A 30 17.30 -2.45 6.59
C HIS A 30 15.88 -2.68 7.15
N ALA A 31 15.75 -2.87 8.47
CA ALA A 31 14.46 -2.99 9.14
C ALA A 31 13.78 -1.60 9.20
N GLY A 32 12.99 -1.26 8.18
CA GLY A 32 12.09 -0.11 8.30
C GLY A 32 11.06 -0.35 9.43
N PRO A 33 10.54 0.70 10.06
CA PRO A 33 9.61 0.58 11.18
C PRO A 33 8.32 -0.14 10.77
N ILE A 34 7.61 -0.76 11.73
CA ILE A 34 6.34 -1.45 11.45
C ILE A 34 5.27 -0.54 10.82
N TYR A 35 5.34 0.76 11.12
CA TYR A 35 4.47 1.80 10.57
C TYR A 35 4.95 2.38 9.22
N TYR A 36 6.03 1.85 8.62
CA TYR A 36 6.56 2.31 7.33
C TYR A 36 5.47 2.41 6.26
N TYR A 37 4.65 1.36 6.10
CA TYR A 37 3.59 1.35 5.09
C TYR A 37 2.41 2.27 5.42
N LEU A 38 2.22 2.66 6.69
CA LEU A 38 1.25 3.70 7.05
C LEU A 38 1.70 5.08 6.55
N ILE A 39 3.02 5.32 6.52
CA ILE A 39 3.60 6.56 5.98
C ILE A 39 3.58 6.54 4.45
N ILE A 40 3.94 5.41 3.82
CA ILE A 40 3.99 5.28 2.35
C ILE A 40 2.59 5.29 1.72
N LEU A 41 1.58 4.72 2.39
CA LEU A 41 0.23 4.60 1.86
C LEU A 41 -0.35 5.93 1.35
N PRO A 42 -0.32 7.05 2.12
CA PRO A 42 -0.70 8.36 1.61
C PRO A 42 -0.05 8.69 0.28
N PHE A 43 1.29 8.61 0.19
CA PHE A 43 2.02 8.94 -1.04
C PHE A 43 1.65 8.05 -2.22
N LEU A 44 1.38 6.76 -1.97
CA LEU A 44 1.04 5.82 -3.02
C LEU A 44 -0.34 6.10 -3.64
N ILE A 45 -1.32 6.50 -2.82
CA ILE A 45 -2.68 6.76 -3.28
C ILE A 45 -2.97 8.24 -3.48
N LEU A 46 -1.97 9.11 -3.34
CA LEU A 46 -2.09 10.49 -3.75
C LEU A 46 -2.47 10.53 -5.24
N PRO A 47 -3.47 11.33 -5.62
CA PRO A 47 -4.12 12.38 -4.81
C PRO A 47 -5.37 11.99 -4.03
N PHE A 48 -5.83 10.76 -4.20
CA PHE A 48 -7.13 10.29 -3.75
C PHE A 48 -7.15 9.84 -2.28
N PHE A 49 -6.13 10.18 -1.48
CA PHE A 49 -6.02 9.78 -0.08
C PHE A 49 -7.25 10.16 0.74
N THR A 50 -7.79 11.37 0.53
CA THR A 50 -9.00 11.83 1.21
C THR A 50 -10.23 10.98 0.85
N ASP A 51 -10.38 10.66 -0.43
CA ASP A 51 -11.51 9.87 -0.93
C ASP A 51 -11.42 8.43 -0.47
N PHE A 52 -10.21 7.86 -0.46
CA PHE A 52 -9.91 6.56 0.13
C PHE A 52 -10.35 6.50 1.59
N LEU A 53 -9.90 7.46 2.43
CA LEU A 53 -10.26 7.47 3.85
C LEU A 53 -11.77 7.57 4.06
N LYS A 54 -12.44 8.46 3.34
CA LYS A 54 -13.91 8.60 3.46
C LYS A 54 -14.66 7.39 2.93
N GLY A 55 -14.15 6.75 1.88
CA GLY A 55 -14.66 5.49 1.35
C GLY A 55 -14.56 4.34 2.36
N LEU A 56 -13.39 4.20 2.98
CA LEU A 56 -13.12 3.21 4.01
C LEU A 56 -14.00 3.44 5.25
N LEU A 57 -14.06 4.68 5.76
CA LEU A 57 -14.84 5.04 6.94
C LEU A 57 -16.36 4.95 6.73
N SER A 58 -16.84 5.18 5.51
CA SER A 58 -18.27 5.06 5.17
C SER A 58 -18.70 3.64 4.81
N SER A 59 -17.78 2.66 4.90
CA SER A 59 -18.05 1.26 4.55
C SER A 59 -18.82 0.52 5.63
N LYS A 60 -19.74 -0.35 5.19
CA LYS A 60 -20.62 -1.15 6.06
C LYS A 60 -20.11 -2.59 6.10
N PHE A 61 -18.95 -2.82 6.71
CA PHE A 61 -18.27 -4.12 6.73
C PHE A 61 -19.14 -5.29 7.22
N ARG A 62 -20.08 -5.05 8.14
CA ARG A 62 -21.00 -6.09 8.64
C ARG A 62 -22.18 -6.39 7.72
N ALA A 63 -22.57 -5.44 6.89
CA ALA A 63 -23.78 -5.54 6.05
C ALA A 63 -23.48 -5.76 4.56
N ASN A 64 -22.26 -5.46 4.11
CA ASN A 64 -21.85 -5.58 2.72
C ASN A 64 -20.64 -6.51 2.60
N LYS A 65 -20.83 -7.65 1.92
CA LYS A 65 -19.78 -8.66 1.73
C LYS A 65 -18.61 -8.14 0.89
N LEU A 66 -18.84 -7.24 -0.06
CA LEU A 66 -17.76 -6.64 -0.87
C LEU A 66 -16.89 -5.70 -0.03
N ASP A 67 -17.51 -4.89 0.84
CA ASP A 67 -16.78 -4.04 1.80
C ASP A 67 -15.87 -4.89 2.69
N MET A 68 -16.43 -6.00 3.19
CA MET A 68 -15.69 -6.93 4.05
C MET A 68 -14.53 -7.59 3.29
N PHE A 69 -14.77 -8.07 2.07
CA PHE A 69 -13.75 -8.69 1.25
C PHE A 69 -12.58 -7.73 0.94
N PHE A 70 -12.87 -6.54 0.41
CA PHE A 70 -11.82 -5.56 0.09
C PHE A 70 -11.16 -4.98 1.35
N GLY A 71 -11.90 -4.85 2.46
CA GLY A 71 -11.35 -4.43 3.75
C GLY A 71 -10.37 -5.46 4.32
N ILE A 72 -10.74 -6.74 4.31
CA ILE A 72 -9.85 -7.82 4.76
C ILE A 72 -8.64 -7.94 3.85
N TRP A 73 -8.82 -7.87 2.53
CA TRP A 73 -7.70 -7.88 1.58
C TRP A 73 -6.73 -6.73 1.90
N PHE A 74 -7.23 -5.50 1.97
CA PHE A 74 -6.39 -4.34 2.24
C PHE A 74 -5.66 -4.47 3.58
N LEU A 75 -6.37 -4.88 4.64
CA LEU A 75 -5.79 -5.08 5.96
C LEU A 75 -4.74 -6.18 5.96
N PHE A 76 -5.00 -7.29 5.27
CA PHE A 76 -4.07 -8.40 5.11
C PHE A 76 -2.77 -7.93 4.44
N VAL A 77 -2.87 -7.22 3.31
CA VAL A 77 -1.69 -6.67 2.61
C VAL A 77 -0.90 -5.73 3.52
N LEU A 78 -1.57 -4.80 4.21
CA LEU A 78 -0.91 -3.88 5.13
C LEU A 78 -0.17 -4.60 6.25
N ILE A 79 -0.86 -5.51 6.94
CA ILE A 79 -0.28 -6.27 8.05
C ILE A 79 0.87 -7.14 7.55
N PHE A 80 0.63 -7.95 6.52
CA PHE A 80 1.61 -8.88 5.99
C PHE A 80 2.92 -8.20 5.61
N PHE A 81 2.87 -7.08 4.88
CA PHE A 81 4.08 -6.35 4.51
C PHE A 81 4.67 -5.52 5.65
N SER A 82 3.86 -4.99 6.57
CA SER A 82 4.39 -4.31 7.77
C SER A 82 5.29 -5.23 8.62
N PHE A 83 4.97 -6.53 8.67
CA PHE A 83 5.78 -7.54 9.34
C PHE A 83 6.94 -8.10 8.48
N SER A 84 7.06 -7.73 7.21
CA SER A 84 8.18 -8.13 6.37
C SER A 84 9.49 -7.47 6.82
N SER A 85 10.55 -8.26 6.92
CA SER A 85 11.91 -7.79 7.26
C SER A 85 12.46 -6.84 6.20
N THR A 86 12.27 -7.16 4.91
CA THR A 86 12.59 -6.24 3.80
C THR A 86 11.37 -5.36 3.50
N LYS A 87 11.54 -4.03 3.47
CA LYS A 87 10.46 -3.10 3.13
C LYS A 87 10.76 -2.36 1.84
N LEU A 88 10.03 -2.71 0.78
CA LEU A 88 10.08 -2.02 -0.50
C LEU A 88 8.77 -1.24 -0.71
N PRO A 89 8.82 0.02 -1.21
CA PRO A 89 7.61 0.84 -1.41
C PRO A 89 6.56 0.14 -2.28
N HIS A 90 7.00 -0.61 -3.29
CA HIS A 90 6.11 -1.27 -4.25
C HIS A 90 5.32 -2.45 -3.67
N TYR A 91 5.62 -2.92 -2.45
CA TYR A 91 4.82 -3.99 -1.83
C TYR A 91 3.37 -3.56 -1.55
N LEU A 92 3.12 -2.27 -1.35
CA LEU A 92 1.75 -1.76 -1.20
C LEU A 92 0.95 -1.78 -2.52
N ILE A 93 1.57 -2.04 -3.68
CA ILE A 93 0.86 -2.15 -4.97
C ILE A 93 -0.21 -3.24 -4.91
N TYR A 94 0.03 -4.33 -4.16
CA TYR A 94 -0.95 -5.40 -3.97
C TYR A 94 -2.20 -4.95 -3.20
N GLY A 95 -2.15 -3.80 -2.53
CA GLY A 95 -3.27 -3.17 -1.83
C GLY A 95 -3.96 -2.08 -2.65
N LEU A 96 -3.51 -1.79 -3.87
CA LEU A 96 -4.11 -0.75 -4.70
C LEU A 96 -5.50 -1.10 -5.20
N THR A 97 -5.77 -2.38 -5.51
CA THR A 97 -7.11 -2.82 -5.93
C THR A 97 -8.18 -2.52 -4.88
N PRO A 98 -8.05 -2.95 -3.60
CA PRO A 98 -9.02 -2.55 -2.58
C PRO A 98 -8.99 -1.04 -2.29
N ALA A 99 -7.85 -0.36 -2.40
CA ALA A 99 -7.81 1.09 -2.23
C ALA A 99 -8.64 1.82 -3.30
N ALA A 100 -8.52 1.42 -4.57
CA ALA A 100 -9.32 1.95 -5.68
C ALA A 100 -10.81 1.71 -5.47
N TYR A 101 -11.20 0.54 -4.95
CA TYR A 101 -12.59 0.26 -4.57
C TYR A 101 -13.14 1.27 -3.56
N PHE A 102 -12.40 1.55 -2.48
CA PHE A 102 -12.84 2.53 -1.47
C PHE A 102 -12.88 3.95 -2.04
N ILE A 103 -11.91 4.33 -2.87
CA ILE A 103 -11.90 5.63 -3.57
C ILE A 103 -13.16 5.78 -4.43
N GLU A 104 -13.41 4.83 -5.32
CA GLU A 104 -14.54 4.84 -6.27
C GLU A 104 -15.89 4.89 -5.53
N LYS A 105 -16.04 4.08 -4.48
CA LYS A 105 -17.23 4.06 -3.64
C LYS A 105 -17.55 5.41 -3.01
N TYR A 106 -16.54 6.18 -2.59
CA TYR A 106 -16.77 7.54 -2.11
C TYR A 106 -17.05 8.49 -3.27
N HIS A 107 -16.30 8.36 -4.36
CA HIS A 107 -16.42 9.22 -5.55
C HIS A 107 -17.84 9.20 -6.14
N LEU A 108 -18.48 8.03 -6.22
CA LEU A 108 -19.88 7.85 -6.67
C LEU A 108 -20.91 8.55 -5.78
N LYS A 109 -20.60 8.83 -4.51
CA LYS A 109 -21.48 9.60 -3.62
C LYS A 109 -21.31 11.12 -3.79
N THR A 110 -20.24 11.53 -4.45
CA THR A 110 -19.86 12.93 -4.68
C THR A 110 -20.05 13.40 -6.12
N THR A 111 -20.39 12.51 -7.06
CA THR A 111 -20.79 12.89 -8.42
C THR A 111 -21.96 13.88 -8.36
N GLY A 112 -21.69 15.14 -8.74
CA GLY A 112 -22.65 16.26 -8.69
C GLY A 112 -22.42 17.27 -7.57
N LYS A 113 -21.46 17.06 -6.66
CA LYS A 113 -21.05 18.07 -5.66
C LYS A 113 -19.91 18.93 -6.20
N SER A 114 -19.95 20.23 -5.91
CA SER A 114 -18.87 21.17 -6.23
C SER A 114 -17.54 20.68 -5.67
N LEU A 115 -16.48 20.83 -6.47
CA LEU A 115 -15.11 20.45 -6.11
C LEU A 115 -14.75 21.11 -4.78
N SER A 116 -14.39 20.31 -3.77
CA SER A 116 -14.08 20.84 -2.45
C SER A 116 -12.82 21.71 -2.53
N VAL A 117 -12.95 23.01 -2.29
CA VAL A 117 -11.83 23.97 -2.26
C VAL A 117 -10.73 23.50 -1.32
N LEU A 118 -11.10 22.89 -0.20
CA LEU A 118 -10.14 22.32 0.75
C LEU A 118 -9.35 21.14 0.14
N ALA A 119 -10.01 20.27 -0.61
CA ALA A 119 -9.33 19.16 -1.30
C ALA A 119 -8.38 19.68 -2.39
N LEU A 120 -8.76 20.74 -3.11
CA LEU A 120 -7.90 21.43 -4.06
C LEU A 120 -6.67 22.05 -3.41
N ILE A 121 -6.85 22.77 -2.29
CA ILE A 121 -5.73 23.39 -1.57
C ILE A 121 -4.78 22.32 -1.06
N PHE A 122 -5.32 21.25 -0.45
CA PHE A 122 -4.51 20.11 0.01
C PHE A 122 -3.68 19.50 -1.13
N GLN A 123 -4.32 19.30 -2.28
CA GLN A 123 -3.69 18.79 -3.48
C GLN A 123 -2.57 19.70 -3.99
N LEU A 124 -2.81 21.02 -4.05
CA LEU A 124 -1.81 22.00 -4.48
C LEU A 124 -0.62 22.05 -3.52
N LEU A 125 -0.86 21.97 -2.20
CA LEU A 125 0.21 21.91 -1.20
C LEU A 125 1.08 20.67 -1.36
N ILE A 126 0.48 19.52 -1.64
CA ILE A 126 1.20 18.27 -1.89
C ILE A 126 2.09 18.38 -3.11
N TRP A 127 1.57 18.85 -4.25
CA TRP A 127 2.36 18.99 -5.47
C TRP A 127 3.47 20.03 -5.31
N SER A 128 3.19 21.13 -4.59
CA SER A 128 4.20 22.14 -4.26
C SER A 128 5.33 21.53 -3.41
N PHE A 129 5.00 20.75 -2.38
CA PHE A 129 5.99 20.08 -1.53
C PHE A 129 6.83 19.02 -2.29
N LEU A 130 6.20 18.26 -3.19
CA LEU A 130 6.90 17.31 -4.04
C LEU A 130 7.84 18.04 -5.02
N LEU A 131 7.40 19.16 -5.59
CA LEU A 131 8.22 19.95 -6.49
C LEU A 131 9.44 20.53 -5.76
N THR A 132 9.27 21.06 -4.55
CA THR A 132 10.40 21.63 -3.78
C THR A 132 11.41 20.57 -3.37
N THR A 133 10.97 19.38 -2.97
CA THR A 133 11.88 18.26 -2.63
C THR A 133 12.67 17.77 -3.83
N ILE A 134 12.03 17.66 -5.00
CA ILE A 134 12.71 17.29 -6.26
C ILE A 134 13.72 18.38 -6.65
N LEU A 135 13.33 19.65 -6.65
CA LEU A 135 14.23 20.74 -6.98
C LEU A 135 15.43 20.79 -6.02
N PHE A 136 15.19 20.66 -4.71
CA PHE A 136 16.26 20.60 -3.72
C PHE A 136 17.28 19.49 -4.05
N SER A 137 16.80 18.29 -4.37
CA SER A 137 17.68 17.16 -4.72
C SER A 137 18.47 17.31 -6.04
N LEU A 138 18.04 18.21 -6.93
CA LEU A 138 18.70 18.48 -8.21
C LEU A 138 19.75 19.59 -8.10
N PHE A 139 19.65 20.46 -7.09
CA PHE A 139 20.54 21.61 -6.87
C PHE A 139 21.43 21.48 -5.62
N SER A 140 21.35 20.35 -4.91
CA SER A 140 22.25 19.94 -3.81
C SER A 140 23.21 18.85 -4.26
#